data_AF-V6SPT0-F1
#
_entry.id   AF-V6SPT0-F1
#
_cell.length_a   1.000
_cell.length_b   1.000
_cell.length_c   1.000
_cell.angle_alpha   90.00
_cell.angle_beta   90.00
_cell.angle_gamma   90.00
#
_symmetry.space_group_name_H-M   'P 1'
#
loop_
_entity.id
_entity.type
_entity.pdbx_description
1 polymer ?
#
loop_
_entity_poly.entity_id
_entity_poly.type
_entity_poly.pdbx_seq_one_letter_code
_entity_poly.pdbx_strand_id
1 'polypeptide(L)'
;MKNYLSALLFLTGIIANAQQKNCDYDIDEKTDSTFIKKTPDYLIHEKDFVNSSDFILFSLINSDGTPYLNFQLLQKSKDFINPKCFDTASKISLQLSNGKIVTLLSAGDICSQLNYNEKEKNNIRMLNNYFLFGKEGYEDLKKYPISLMKVKFATETVDYVFKKEFKSEKIKGEYFPENYFINYLNCVE
;
A
#
# COMPACT_ATOMS: atom_id res chain seq x y z
N MET A 1 4.81 -22.05 53.21
CA MET A 1 3.95 -21.51 52.13
C MET A 1 4.12 -19.98 51.96
N LYS A 2 5.34 -19.43 52.05
CA LYS A 2 5.56 -17.97 51.97
C LYS A 2 6.46 -17.54 50.81
N ASN A 3 7.06 -18.51 50.10
CA ASN A 3 8.05 -18.24 49.05
C ASN A 3 7.52 -18.49 47.62
N TYR A 4 6.28 -18.99 47.48
CA TYR A 4 5.68 -19.23 46.15
C TYR A 4 4.95 -17.99 45.60
N LEU A 5 4.64 -16.99 46.44
CA LEU A 5 4.01 -15.75 45.96
C LEU A 5 5.00 -14.80 45.27
N SER A 6 6.30 -14.89 45.57
CA SER A 6 7.31 -14.00 45.00
C SER A 6 7.75 -14.39 43.58
N ALA A 7 7.46 -15.62 43.15
CA ALA A 7 7.79 -16.11 41.81
C ALA A 7 6.75 -15.73 40.75
N LEU A 8 5.53 -15.34 41.15
CA LEU A 8 4.45 -15.00 40.22
C LEU A 8 4.54 -13.55 39.68
N LEU A 9 5.28 -12.67 40.36
CA LEU A 9 5.43 -11.26 39.99
C LEU A 9 6.53 -10.97 38.94
N PHE A 10 7.35 -11.97 38.58
CA PHE A 10 8.38 -11.82 37.55
C PHE A 10 7.95 -12.25 36.14
N LEU A 11 6.76 -12.87 36.00
CA LEU A 11 6.26 -13.36 34.71
C LEU A 11 5.37 -12.35 33.95
N THR A 12 5.00 -11.22 34.56
CA THR A 12 4.11 -10.21 33.94
C THR A 12 4.85 -9.04 33.29
N GLY A 13 6.20 -9.05 33.24
CA GLY A 13 7.00 -7.90 32.78
C GLY A 13 7.48 -7.91 31.32
N ILE A 14 7.20 -8.95 30.52
CA ILE A 14 7.89 -9.14 29.22
C ILE A 14 6.99 -8.86 28.00
N ILE A 15 5.71 -8.53 28.16
CA ILE A 15 4.81 -8.31 27.01
C ILE A 15 4.61 -6.82 26.73
N ALA A 16 5.64 -6.11 26.25
CA ALA A 16 5.47 -4.85 25.50
C ALA A 16 6.81 -4.31 24.98
N ASN A 17 7.46 -5.04 24.09
CA ASN A 17 8.27 -4.39 23.05
C ASN A 17 7.80 -4.98 21.74
N ALA A 18 6.66 -4.48 21.24
CA ALA A 18 6.40 -4.60 19.81
C ALA A 18 7.61 -3.95 19.14
N GLN A 19 8.46 -4.74 18.49
CA GLN A 19 9.57 -4.23 17.70
C GLN A 19 8.97 -3.24 16.70
N GLN A 20 9.16 -1.94 16.92
CA GLN A 20 8.88 -0.95 15.89
C GLN A 20 9.81 -1.31 14.75
N LYS A 21 9.23 -1.85 13.68
CA LYS A 21 9.96 -2.20 12.47
C LYS A 21 10.66 -0.92 12.02
N ASN A 22 11.99 -0.96 11.89
CA ASN A 22 12.72 0.19 11.38
C ASN A 22 12.16 0.54 9.99
N CYS A 23 11.83 1.81 9.80
CA CYS A 23 11.27 2.30 8.55
C CYS A 23 12.42 2.63 7.59
N ASP A 24 12.39 2.00 6.41
CA ASP A 24 13.26 2.35 5.30
C ASP A 24 12.58 3.42 4.43
N TYR A 25 13.36 4.33 3.84
CA TYR A 25 12.88 5.42 3.01
C TYR A 25 13.67 5.52 1.71
N ASP A 26 12.96 5.65 0.59
CA ASP A 26 13.54 5.99 -0.72
C ASP A 26 13.85 7.49 -0.82
N ILE A 27 13.04 8.30 -0.13
CA ILE A 27 13.20 9.76 -0.04
C ILE A 27 13.01 10.14 1.43
N ASP A 28 13.99 10.85 1.99
CA ASP A 28 13.90 11.49 3.31
C ASP A 28 14.62 12.84 3.20
N GLU A 29 13.88 13.85 2.76
CA GLU A 29 14.41 15.17 2.49
C GLU A 29 13.73 16.20 3.39
N LYS A 30 14.55 17.05 4.01
CA LYS A 30 14.10 18.18 4.81
C LYS A 30 14.87 19.41 4.40
N THR A 31 14.14 20.45 4.00
CA THR A 31 14.67 21.80 3.80
C THR A 31 14.21 22.71 4.93
N ASP A 32 14.64 23.97 4.92
CA ASP A 32 14.19 24.98 5.88
C ASP A 32 12.67 25.24 5.79
N SER A 33 12.03 24.85 4.69
CA SER A 33 10.63 25.18 4.37
C SER A 33 9.73 23.98 4.15
N THR A 34 10.29 22.83 3.75
CA THR A 34 9.52 21.65 3.33
C THR A 34 10.13 20.37 3.85
N PHE A 35 9.30 19.36 3.99
CA PHE A 35 9.69 18.03 4.43
C PHE A 35 8.93 16.97 3.66
N ILE A 36 9.66 15.97 3.15
CA ILE A 36 9.08 14.82 2.47
C ILE A 36 9.77 13.53 2.90
N LYS A 37 8.94 12.55 3.26
CA LYS A 37 9.35 11.15 3.43
C LYS A 37 8.55 10.26 2.51
N LYS A 38 9.22 9.32 1.84
CA LYS A 38 8.59 8.29 1.01
C LYS A 38 9.18 6.92 1.34
N THR A 39 8.33 5.96 1.68
CA THR A 39 8.75 4.55 1.84
C THR A 39 9.00 3.91 0.47
N PRO A 40 9.80 2.83 0.39
CA PRO A 40 9.93 2.03 -0.82
C PRO A 40 8.59 1.52 -1.35
N ASP A 41 8.53 1.31 -2.66
CA ASP A 41 7.37 0.69 -3.31
C ASP A 41 7.23 -0.78 -2.87
N TYR A 42 6.05 -1.12 -2.37
CA TYR A 42 5.71 -2.43 -1.83
C TYR A 42 4.64 -3.10 -2.66
N LEU A 43 4.86 -4.35 -3.07
CA LEU A 43 3.93 -5.07 -3.92
C LEU A 43 2.71 -5.55 -3.12
N ILE A 44 1.52 -5.10 -3.54
CA ILE A 44 0.22 -5.39 -2.92
C ILE A 44 -0.53 -6.46 -3.68
N HIS A 45 -0.46 -6.40 -5.01
CA HIS A 45 -1.16 -7.32 -5.88
C HIS A 45 -0.31 -7.64 -7.09
N GLU A 46 -0.29 -8.91 -7.47
CA GLU A 46 0.35 -9.41 -8.68
C GLU A 46 -0.61 -10.37 -9.39
N LYS A 47 -0.76 -10.15 -10.69
CA LYS A 47 -1.50 -11.02 -11.60
C LYS A 47 -0.61 -11.28 -12.82
N ASP A 48 -0.12 -12.49 -12.96
CA ASP A 48 0.73 -12.90 -14.09
C ASP A 48 -0.03 -13.87 -14.98
N PHE A 49 -0.15 -13.52 -16.26
CA PHE A 49 -0.66 -14.36 -17.33
C PHE A 49 0.40 -14.50 -18.42
N VAL A 50 0.20 -15.47 -19.31
CA VAL A 50 1.17 -15.82 -20.37
C VAL A 50 1.62 -14.61 -21.21
N ASN A 51 0.71 -13.68 -21.52
CA ASN A 51 0.98 -12.52 -22.37
C ASN A 51 0.84 -11.17 -21.67
N SER A 52 0.39 -11.14 -20.42
CA SER A 52 0.19 -9.90 -19.67
C SER A 52 0.41 -10.08 -18.18
N SER A 53 0.90 -9.02 -17.53
CA SER A 53 1.11 -9.00 -16.09
C SER A 53 0.68 -7.64 -15.53
N ASP A 54 -0.05 -7.66 -14.42
CA ASP A 54 -0.48 -6.47 -13.69
C ASP A 54 0.11 -6.50 -12.27
N PHE A 55 0.65 -5.36 -11.84
CA PHE A 55 1.20 -5.17 -10.50
C PHE A 55 0.58 -3.92 -9.88
N ILE A 56 0.19 -4.02 -8.62
CA ILE A 56 -0.16 -2.86 -7.80
C ILE A 56 0.89 -2.71 -6.72
N LEU A 57 1.53 -1.54 -6.69
CA LEU A 57 2.53 -1.18 -5.70
C LEU A 57 2.06 0.01 -4.89
N PHE A 58 2.31 -0.05 -3.59
CA PHE A 58 2.06 1.05 -2.66
C PHE A 58 3.35 1.59 -2.10
N SER A 59 3.43 2.91 -1.98
CA SER A 59 4.37 3.57 -1.08
C SER A 59 3.61 4.57 -0.22
N LEU A 60 4.06 4.77 1.02
CA LEU A 60 3.52 5.78 1.91
C LEU A 60 4.38 7.02 1.84
N ILE A 61 3.72 8.18 1.81
CA ILE A 61 4.38 9.48 1.75
C ILE A 61 3.87 10.35 2.88
N ASN A 62 4.77 11.06 3.56
CA ASN A 62 4.42 12.21 4.38
C ASN A 62 4.99 13.45 3.71
N SER A 63 4.13 14.39 3.32
CA SER A 63 4.53 15.71 2.82
C SER A 63 4.00 16.75 3.79
N ASP A 64 4.91 17.45 4.46
CA ASP A 64 4.60 18.54 5.39
C ASP A 64 3.54 18.16 6.46
N GLY A 65 3.62 16.94 6.99
CA GLY A 65 2.71 16.42 8.02
C GLY A 65 1.43 15.78 7.47
N THR A 66 1.21 15.79 6.16
CA THR A 66 0.06 15.15 5.54
C THR A 66 0.45 13.78 4.96
N PRO A 67 -0.14 12.67 5.45
CA PRO A 67 0.11 11.35 4.90
C PRO A 67 -0.70 11.12 3.62
N TYR A 68 -0.06 10.45 2.65
CA TYR A 68 -0.63 10.02 1.38
C TYR A 68 -0.28 8.57 1.12
N LEU A 69 -1.19 7.86 0.48
CA LEU A 69 -0.89 6.61 -0.20
C LEU A 69 -0.53 6.90 -1.65
N ASN A 70 0.69 6.58 -2.05
CA ASN A 70 1.04 6.50 -3.46
C ASN A 70 0.56 5.15 -4.01
N PHE A 71 -0.40 5.19 -4.92
CA PHE A 71 -0.89 4.02 -5.65
C PHE A 71 -0.22 3.99 -7.02
N GLN A 72 0.47 2.90 -7.33
CA GLN A 72 1.00 2.64 -8.65
C GLN A 72 0.38 1.36 -9.24
N LEU A 73 -0.20 1.47 -10.43
CA LEU A 73 -0.56 0.33 -11.27
C LEU A 73 0.41 0.25 -12.44
N LEU A 74 1.12 -0.88 -12.51
CA LEU A 74 2.00 -1.23 -13.62
C LEU A 74 1.40 -2.39 -14.39
N GLN A 75 1.14 -2.18 -15.68
CA GLN A 75 0.61 -3.20 -16.58
C GLN A 75 1.60 -3.44 -17.71
N LYS A 76 1.81 -4.70 -18.05
CA LYS A 76 2.67 -5.11 -19.15
C LYS A 76 1.92 -6.10 -20.01
N SER A 77 1.95 -5.94 -21.32
CA SER A 77 1.27 -6.84 -22.26
C SER A 77 1.93 -6.82 -23.63
N LYS A 78 1.89 -7.94 -24.35
CA LYS A 78 2.21 -7.94 -25.79
C LYS A 78 1.12 -7.25 -26.62
N ASP A 79 -0.10 -7.27 -26.12
CA ASP A 79 -1.26 -6.65 -26.75
C ASP A 79 -1.45 -5.21 -26.26
N PHE A 80 -2.37 -4.48 -26.91
CA PHE A 80 -2.75 -3.14 -26.47
C PHE A 80 -3.39 -3.18 -25.08
N ILE A 81 -3.01 -2.21 -24.24
CA ILE A 81 -3.57 -2.03 -22.90
C ILE A 81 -4.44 -0.77 -22.92
N ASN A 82 -5.70 -0.88 -22.50
CA ASN A 82 -6.58 0.29 -22.39
C ASN A 82 -6.06 1.25 -21.31
N PRO A 83 -6.13 2.58 -21.54
CA PRO A 83 -5.74 3.54 -20.52
C PRO A 83 -6.67 3.45 -19.32
N LYS A 84 -6.09 3.44 -18.11
CA LYS A 84 -6.82 3.70 -16.87
C LYS A 84 -6.52 5.11 -16.39
N CYS A 85 -7.52 5.76 -15.84
CA CYS A 85 -7.41 7.12 -15.33
C CYS A 85 -8.04 7.23 -13.94
N PHE A 86 -7.48 8.11 -13.13
CA PHE A 86 -8.12 8.64 -11.96
C PHE A 86 -8.61 10.06 -12.25
N ASP A 87 -9.75 10.40 -11.64
CA ASP A 87 -10.28 11.76 -11.59
C ASP A 87 -10.55 12.14 -10.13
N THR A 88 -11.04 13.36 -9.90
CA THR A 88 -11.45 13.85 -8.57
C THR A 88 -12.54 13.02 -7.89
N ALA A 89 -13.33 12.24 -8.64
CA ALA A 89 -14.36 11.35 -8.12
C ALA A 89 -13.85 9.91 -7.89
N SER A 90 -12.59 9.63 -8.25
CA SER A 90 -11.92 8.37 -7.97
C SER A 90 -11.59 8.22 -6.49
N LYS A 91 -11.70 6.99 -6.01
CA LYS A 91 -11.45 6.65 -4.61
C LYS A 91 -11.00 5.20 -4.47
N ILE A 92 -10.27 4.93 -3.40
CA ILE A 92 -9.96 3.57 -2.95
C ILE A 92 -10.78 3.29 -1.71
N SER A 93 -11.49 2.16 -1.70
CA SER A 93 -12.22 1.68 -0.52
C SER A 93 -11.58 0.39 -0.02
N LEU A 94 -11.06 0.43 1.20
CA LEU A 94 -10.38 -0.67 1.87
C LEU A 94 -11.35 -1.29 2.88
N GLN A 95 -11.77 -2.52 2.63
CA GLN A 95 -12.53 -3.30 3.58
C GLN A 95 -11.56 -3.98 4.55
N LEU A 96 -11.75 -3.71 5.84
CA LEU A 96 -10.99 -4.30 6.92
C LEU A 96 -11.59 -5.64 7.33
N SER A 97 -10.77 -6.50 7.93
CA SER A 97 -11.17 -7.80 8.48
C SER A 97 -12.26 -7.71 9.56
N ASN A 98 -12.41 -6.56 10.23
CA ASN A 98 -13.51 -6.31 11.17
C ASN A 98 -14.81 -5.82 10.49
N GLY A 99 -14.85 -5.77 9.16
CA GLY A 99 -16.01 -5.36 8.36
C GLY A 99 -16.13 -3.84 8.12
N LYS A 100 -15.31 -3.00 8.77
CA LYS A 100 -15.30 -1.56 8.49
C LYS A 100 -14.71 -1.26 7.11
N ILE A 101 -15.07 -0.11 6.55
CA ILE A 101 -14.55 0.36 5.27
C ILE A 101 -13.86 1.71 5.47
N VAL A 102 -12.59 1.79 5.07
CA VAL A 102 -11.80 3.03 5.05
C VAL A 102 -11.72 3.52 3.62
N THR A 103 -12.00 4.81 3.40
CA THR A 103 -11.98 5.40 2.05
C THR A 103 -10.83 6.39 1.92
N LEU A 104 -10.08 6.26 0.82
CA LEU A 104 -9.04 7.19 0.41
C LEU A 104 -9.50 7.96 -0.83
N LEU A 105 -9.21 9.25 -0.89
CA LEU A 105 -9.68 10.15 -1.95
C LEU A 105 -8.53 10.51 -2.90
N SER A 106 -8.79 10.50 -4.20
CA SER A 106 -7.81 10.90 -5.21
C SER A 106 -7.33 12.33 -4.97
N ALA A 107 -6.01 12.55 -5.05
CA ALA A 107 -5.42 13.88 -4.96
C ALA A 107 -5.43 14.65 -6.30
N GLY A 108 -5.80 14.00 -7.41
CA GLY A 108 -5.87 14.66 -8.71
C GLY A 108 -6.28 13.77 -9.88
N ASP A 109 -6.32 14.40 -11.05
CA ASP A 109 -6.70 13.78 -12.31
C ASP A 109 -5.43 13.31 -13.04
N ILE A 110 -5.29 12.01 -13.27
CA ILE A 110 -4.13 11.45 -13.97
C ILE A 110 -4.47 10.18 -14.71
N CYS A 111 -3.90 10.03 -15.90
CA CYS A 111 -4.08 8.87 -16.76
C CYS A 111 -2.79 8.08 -16.94
N SER A 112 -2.93 6.77 -17.15
CA SER A 112 -1.81 5.87 -17.39
C SER A 112 -1.03 6.28 -18.64
N GLN A 113 0.29 6.29 -18.55
CA GLN A 113 1.19 6.56 -19.65
C GLN A 113 1.65 5.27 -20.29
N LEU A 114 1.67 5.20 -21.63
CA LEU A 114 2.17 4.05 -22.38
C LEU A 114 3.65 4.26 -22.72
N ASN A 115 4.45 3.25 -22.43
CA ASN A 115 5.82 3.10 -22.86
C ASN A 115 5.96 1.76 -23.59
N TYR A 116 6.44 1.79 -24.82
CA TYR A 116 6.69 0.56 -25.58
C TYR A 116 8.13 0.11 -25.38
N ASN A 117 8.31 -1.12 -24.90
CA ASN A 117 9.60 -1.76 -24.79
C ASN A 117 9.91 -2.51 -26.09
N GLU A 118 10.78 -1.93 -26.93
CA GLU A 118 11.15 -2.51 -28.23
C GLU A 118 11.86 -3.86 -28.12
N LYS A 119 12.71 -4.03 -27.11
CA LYS A 119 13.51 -5.26 -26.91
C LYS A 119 12.64 -6.46 -26.60
N GLU A 120 11.66 -6.28 -25.71
CA GLU A 120 10.77 -7.35 -25.29
C GLU A 120 9.45 -7.37 -26.07
N LYS A 121 9.23 -6.39 -26.95
CA LYS A 121 8.01 -6.16 -27.72
C LYS A 121 6.75 -6.12 -26.83
N ASN A 122 6.86 -5.38 -25.72
CA ASN A 122 5.79 -5.25 -24.74
C ASN A 122 5.33 -3.80 -24.62
N ASN A 123 4.01 -3.61 -24.56
CA ASN A 123 3.39 -2.40 -24.07
C ASN A 123 3.47 -2.37 -22.55
N ILE A 124 3.98 -1.29 -21.99
CA ILE A 124 4.03 -1.04 -20.55
C ILE A 124 3.17 0.18 -20.28
N ARG A 125 2.12 0.05 -19.46
CA ARG A 125 1.36 1.18 -18.94
C ARG A 125 1.62 1.37 -17.46
N MET A 126 1.88 2.61 -17.08
CA MET A 126 2.08 2.98 -15.68
C MET A 126 1.08 4.09 -15.32
N LEU A 127 0.36 3.89 -14.23
CA LEU A 127 -0.52 4.87 -13.61
C LEU A 127 -0.05 5.08 -12.19
N ASN A 128 0.31 6.32 -11.83
CA ASN A 128 0.73 6.68 -10.50
C ASN A 128 -0.16 7.82 -9.99
N ASN A 129 -0.70 7.70 -8.78
CA ASN A 129 -1.51 8.75 -8.18
C ASN A 129 -1.44 8.71 -6.65
N TYR A 130 -1.63 9.86 -6.03
CA TYR A 130 -1.67 9.99 -4.58
C TYR A 130 -3.12 9.97 -4.08
N PHE A 131 -3.32 9.31 -2.94
CA PHE A 131 -4.61 9.23 -2.29
C PHE A 131 -4.50 9.75 -0.85
N LEU A 132 -5.37 10.68 -0.51
CA LEU A 132 -5.49 11.22 0.84
C LEU A 132 -6.24 10.24 1.73
N PHE A 133 -5.72 10.04 2.94
CA PHE A 133 -6.44 9.31 3.96
C PHE A 133 -7.60 10.14 4.50
N GLY A 134 -8.81 9.56 4.50
CA GLY A 134 -9.93 10.14 5.24
C GLY A 134 -9.63 10.16 6.74
N LYS A 135 -10.16 11.17 7.45
CA LYS A 135 -10.03 11.25 8.92
C LYS A 135 -10.64 10.05 9.63
N GLU A 136 -11.71 9.50 9.05
CA GLU A 136 -12.40 8.33 9.56
C GLU A 136 -11.67 7.05 9.15
N GLY A 137 -11.38 6.20 10.13
CA GLY A 137 -10.80 4.87 9.89
C GLY A 137 -9.27 4.84 9.76
N TYR A 138 -8.57 5.96 9.79
CA TYR A 138 -7.09 5.99 9.80
C TYR A 138 -6.50 5.15 10.94
N GLU A 139 -7.03 5.30 12.16
CA GLU A 139 -6.60 4.50 13.31
C GLU A 139 -7.00 3.02 13.22
N ASP A 140 -8.03 2.69 12.44
CA ASP A 140 -8.42 1.29 12.21
C ASP A 140 -7.43 0.59 11.26
N LEU A 141 -6.81 1.30 10.31
CA LEU A 141 -5.79 0.76 9.40
C LEU A 141 -4.54 0.25 10.14
N LYS A 142 -4.26 0.80 11.33
CA LYS A 142 -3.13 0.38 12.18
C LYS A 142 -3.43 -0.91 12.95
N LYS A 143 -4.69 -1.34 12.99
CA LYS A 143 -5.17 -2.41 13.90
C LYS A 143 -5.72 -3.61 13.16
N TYR A 144 -6.36 -3.39 12.02
CA TYR A 144 -7.10 -4.44 11.33
C TYR A 144 -6.53 -4.70 9.93
N PRO A 145 -6.23 -5.97 9.60
CA PRO A 145 -5.79 -6.33 8.26
C PRO A 145 -6.83 -5.98 7.19
N ILE A 146 -6.37 -5.69 5.98
CA ILE A 146 -7.23 -5.40 4.82
C ILE A 146 -7.61 -6.72 4.15
N SER A 147 -8.89 -6.95 3.86
CA SER A 147 -9.36 -8.13 3.12
C SER A 147 -9.61 -7.85 1.65
N LEU A 148 -10.12 -6.66 1.33
CA LEU A 148 -10.52 -6.28 -0.03
C LEU A 148 -10.20 -4.81 -0.27
N MET A 149 -9.68 -4.51 -1.45
CA MET A 149 -9.56 -3.16 -1.96
C MET A 149 -10.44 -3.00 -3.20
N LYS A 150 -11.29 -2.00 -3.19
CA LYS A 150 -12.06 -1.55 -4.35
C LYS A 150 -11.49 -0.25 -4.86
N VAL A 151 -11.03 -0.25 -6.11
CA VAL A 151 -10.48 0.94 -6.77
C VAL A 151 -11.51 1.44 -7.79
N LYS A 152 -12.05 2.63 -7.55
CA LYS A 152 -12.88 3.34 -8.51
C LYS A 152 -11.98 4.19 -9.40
N PHE A 153 -11.78 3.74 -10.64
CA PHE A 153 -11.20 4.53 -11.73
C PHE A 153 -12.27 5.43 -12.34
N ALA A 154 -11.88 6.33 -13.25
CA ALA A 154 -12.79 7.23 -13.93
C ALA A 154 -13.89 6.50 -14.74
N THR A 155 -13.53 5.35 -15.34
CA THR A 155 -14.42 4.60 -16.25
C THR A 155 -14.92 3.27 -15.70
N GLU A 156 -14.30 2.74 -14.65
CA GLU A 156 -14.58 1.41 -14.12
C GLU A 156 -14.31 1.32 -12.62
N THR A 157 -14.81 0.25 -11.99
CA THR A 157 -14.47 -0.09 -10.61
C THR A 157 -13.96 -1.53 -10.58
N VAL A 158 -12.81 -1.72 -9.94
CA VAL A 158 -12.14 -3.02 -9.89
C VAL A 158 -11.85 -3.41 -8.45
N ASP A 159 -12.12 -4.67 -8.14
CA ASP A 159 -11.93 -5.26 -6.82
C ASP A 159 -10.67 -6.13 -6.81
N TYR A 160 -9.85 -5.94 -5.77
CA TYR A 160 -8.60 -6.64 -5.54
C TYR A 160 -8.64 -7.29 -4.16
N VAL A 161 -8.60 -8.61 -4.13
CA VAL A 161 -8.53 -9.38 -2.88
C VAL A 161 -7.10 -9.34 -2.36
N PHE A 162 -6.93 -8.95 -1.11
CA PHE A 162 -5.64 -8.97 -0.45
C PHE A 162 -5.33 -10.41 -0.04
N LYS A 163 -4.12 -10.87 -0.35
CA LYS A 163 -3.64 -12.17 0.09
C LYS A 163 -2.90 -11.98 1.41
N LYS A 164 -3.11 -12.89 2.36
CA LYS A 164 -2.33 -12.94 3.61
C LYS A 164 -0.83 -12.90 3.36
N GLU A 165 -0.38 -13.71 2.41
CA GLU A 165 0.99 -13.75 1.93
C GLU A 165 1.05 -14.18 0.47
N PHE A 166 2.08 -13.75 -0.25
CA PHE A 166 2.48 -14.38 -1.52
C PHE A 166 3.95 -14.11 -1.84
N LYS A 167 4.51 -14.99 -2.66
CA LYS A 167 5.87 -14.84 -3.21
C LYS A 167 5.78 -14.37 -4.66
N SER A 168 6.47 -13.28 -4.99
CA SER A 168 6.61 -12.81 -6.37
C SER A 168 7.83 -13.44 -7.01
N GLU A 169 7.67 -14.05 -8.19
CA GLU A 169 8.80 -14.51 -8.99
C GLU A 169 9.38 -13.36 -9.85
N LYS A 170 8.54 -12.40 -10.24
CA LYS A 170 8.93 -11.27 -11.11
C LYS A 170 9.68 -10.19 -10.35
N ILE A 171 9.13 -9.73 -9.23
CA ILE A 171 9.73 -8.68 -8.39
C ILE A 171 10.70 -9.27 -7.36
N LYS A 172 10.63 -10.60 -7.13
CA LYS A 172 11.43 -11.36 -6.17
C LYS A 172 11.22 -10.85 -4.74
N GLY A 173 10.44 -11.59 -3.97
CA GLY A 173 10.23 -11.28 -2.57
C GLY A 173 9.03 -12.02 -2.01
N GLU A 174 8.88 -11.96 -0.69
CA GLU A 174 7.71 -12.41 0.03
C GLU A 174 6.97 -11.19 0.58
N TYR A 175 5.68 -11.12 0.31
CA TYR A 175 4.85 -9.96 0.58
C TYR A 175 3.65 -10.36 1.44
N PHE A 176 3.25 -9.46 2.34
CA PHE A 176 2.13 -9.60 3.28
C PHE A 176 1.14 -8.44 3.15
N PRO A 177 0.44 -8.31 2.01
CA PRO A 177 -0.44 -7.17 1.71
C PRO A 177 -1.48 -6.86 2.78
N GLU A 178 -2.13 -7.88 3.35
CA GLU A 178 -3.19 -7.68 4.36
C GLU A 178 -2.72 -6.83 5.54
N ASN A 179 -1.43 -6.95 5.90
CA ASN A 179 -0.83 -6.25 7.04
C ASN A 179 -0.01 -5.02 6.62
N TYR A 180 -0.08 -4.58 5.36
CA TYR A 180 0.75 -3.47 4.86
C TYR A 180 0.62 -2.21 5.73
N PHE A 181 -0.61 -1.72 5.94
CA PHE A 181 -0.81 -0.50 6.75
C PHE A 181 -0.43 -0.69 8.21
N ILE A 182 -0.71 -1.86 8.81
CA ILE A 182 -0.29 -2.17 10.19
C ILE A 182 1.23 -2.06 10.35
N ASN A 183 1.97 -2.53 9.34
CA ASN A 183 3.42 -2.62 9.40
C ASN A 183 4.15 -1.31 9.06
N TYR A 184 3.53 -0.42 8.27
CA TYR A 184 4.22 0.70 7.64
C TYR A 184 3.57 2.07 7.86
N LEU A 185 2.33 2.16 8.34
CA LEU A 185 1.66 3.46 8.50
C LEU A 185 2.36 4.37 9.51
N ASN A 186 2.97 3.78 10.55
CA ASN A 186 3.78 4.50 11.55
C ASN A 186 5.03 5.17 10.96
N CYS A 187 5.44 4.84 9.74
CA CYS A 187 6.60 5.44 9.07
C CYS A 187 6.30 6.83 8.50
N VAL A 188 5.03 7.20 8.38
CA VAL A 188 4.59 8.47 7.79
C VAL A 188 3.69 9.28 8.71
N GLU A 189 3.71 8.97 10.00
CA GLU A 189 3.03 9.74 11.07
C GLU A 189 3.90 10.88 11.62
#